data_AF-A0A661YTP6-F1
#
_entry.id   AF-A0A661YTP6-F1
#
_cell.length_a   1.000
_cell.length_b   1.000
_cell.length_c   1.000
_cell.angle_alpha   90.00
_cell.angle_beta   90.00
_cell.angle_gamma   90.00
#
_symmetry.space_group_name_H-M   'P 1'
#
loop_
_entity.id
_entity.type
_entity.pdbx_description
1 polymer ?
#
loop_
_entity_poly.entity_id
_entity_poly.type
_entity_poly.pdbx_seq_one_letter_code
_entity_poly.pdbx_strand_id
1 'polypeptide(L)' 'MLLKLILISSILLGFVILGLGVQLFFSKKKQFPQTQIGHNKAMKKKKIPCPQTQDKITQKNKKSWQSPI' A
#
# COMPACT_ATOMS: atom_id res chain seq x y z
N MET A 1 -5.54 -20.54 -37.26
CA MET A 1 -4.98 -21.00 -35.97
C MET A 1 -4.62 -19.84 -35.05
N LEU A 2 -3.78 -18.90 -35.49
CA LEU A 2 -3.35 -17.75 -34.69
C LEU A 2 -4.51 -16.83 -34.23
N LEU A 3 -5.41 -16.47 -35.14
CA LEU A 3 -6.53 -15.56 -34.81
C LEU A 3 -7.50 -16.15 -33.78
N LYS A 4 -7.74 -17.46 -33.85
CA LYS A 4 -8.59 -18.19 -32.91
C LYS A 4 -7.96 -18.25 -31.52
N LEU A 5 -6.64 -18.42 -31.45
CA LEU A 5 -5.88 -18.35 -30.19
C LEU A 5 -5.89 -16.96 -29.57
N ILE A 6 -5.71 -15.90 -30.37
CA ILE A 6 -5.76 -14.52 -29.90
C ILE A 6 -7.15 -14.19 -29.34
N LEU A 7 -8.21 -14.61 -30.03
CA LEU A 7 -9.58 -14.37 -29.59
C LEU A 7 -9.88 -15.06 -28.26
N ILE A 8 -9.48 -16.32 -28.11
CA ILE A 8 -9.64 -17.09 -26.86
C ILE A 8 -8.83 -16.46 -25.71
N SER A 9 -7.59 -16.07 -25.98
CA SER A 9 -6.70 -15.43 -24.99
C SER A 9 -7.24 -14.07 -24.53
N SER A 10 -7.72 -13.25 -25.47
CA SER A 10 -8.30 -11.93 -25.17
C SER A 10 -9.54 -12.02 -24.29
N ILE A 11 -10.42 -12.99 -24.54
CA ILE A 11 -11.61 -13.22 -23.71
C ILE A 11 -11.21 -13.62 -22.28
N LEU A 12 -10.25 -14.53 -22.15
CA LEU A 12 -9.78 -14.99 -20.84
C LEU A 12 -9.13 -13.84 -20.05
N LEU A 13 -8.29 -13.03 -20.70
CA LEU A 13 -7.66 -11.87 -20.11
C LEU A 13 -8.70 -10.80 -19.70
N GLY A 14 -9.71 -10.60 -20.55
CA GLY A 14 -10.85 -9.72 -20.25
C GLY A 14 -11.59 -10.14 -18.98
N PHE A 15 -11.88 -11.44 -18.82
CA PHE A 15 -12.51 -11.96 -17.60
C PHE A 15 -11.69 -11.71 -16.33
N VAL A 16 -10.36 -11.86 -16.40
CA VAL A 16 -9.47 -11.59 -15.27
C VAL A 16 -9.50 -10.12 -14.88
N ILE A 17 -9.42 -9.20 -15.85
CA ILE A 17 -9.44 -7.75 -15.61
C ILE A 17 -10.79 -7.31 -15.07
N LEU A 18 -11.90 -7.85 -15.61
CA LEU A 18 -13.24 -7.58 -15.11
C LEU A 18 -13.42 -8.07 -13.66
N GLY A 19 -12.93 -9.27 -13.34
CA GLY A 19 -12.98 -9.80 -11.97
C GLY A 19 -12.18 -8.95 -10.97
N LEU A 20 -10.95 -8.56 -11.34
CA LEU A 20 -10.12 -7.66 -10.53
C LEU A 20 -10.75 -6.27 -10.38
N GLY A 21 -11.29 -5.71 -11.46
CA GLY A 21 -11.96 -4.43 -11.45
C GLY A 21 -13.19 -4.44 -10.55
N VAL A 22 -14.08 -5.41 -10.70
CA VAL A 22 -15.27 -5.57 -9.85
C VAL A 22 -14.85 -5.73 -8.39
N GLN A 23 -13.83 -6.53 -8.08
CA GLN A 23 -13.32 -6.65 -6.73
C GLN A 23 -12.82 -5.31 -6.18
N LEU A 24 -12.11 -4.50 -6.98
CA LEU A 24 -11.67 -3.16 -6.58
C LEU A 24 -12.84 -2.19 -6.36
N PHE A 25 -13.82 -2.16 -7.28
CA PHE A 25 -14.96 -1.22 -7.22
C PHE A 25 -16.02 -1.61 -6.18
N PHE A 26 -16.25 -2.90 -5.96
CA PHE A 26 -17.26 -3.43 -5.04
C PHE A 26 -16.70 -3.89 -3.69
N SER A 27 -15.38 -3.89 -3.49
CA SER A 27 -14.79 -4.13 -2.17
C SER A 27 -15.37 -3.15 -1.14
N LYS A 28 -15.90 -3.69 -0.05
CA LYS A 28 -16.55 -2.95 1.06
C LYS A 28 -15.67 -1.84 1.65
N LYS A 29 -14.35 -1.93 1.46
CA LYS A 29 -13.37 -0.88 1.74
C LYS A 29 -12.96 -0.21 0.43
N LYS A 30 -13.87 0.57 -0.17
CA LYS A 30 -13.62 1.39 -1.39
C LYS A 30 -12.53 2.46 -1.22
N GLN A 31 -11.90 2.53 -0.05
CA GLN A 31 -10.79 3.42 0.20
C GLN A 31 -9.52 2.65 -0.11
N PHE A 32 -8.82 3.09 -1.16
CA PHE A 32 -7.42 2.77 -1.35
C PHE A 32 -6.72 2.94 0.00
N PRO A 33 -5.92 1.96 0.47
CA PRO A 33 -5.30 2.03 1.77
C PRO A 33 -4.61 3.38 1.90
N GLN A 34 -4.93 4.10 2.98
CA GLN A 34 -4.37 5.42 3.22
C GLN A 34 -2.84 5.33 3.15
N THR A 35 -2.28 5.86 2.06
CA THR A 35 -0.83 5.89 1.78
C THR A 35 -0.13 6.90 2.66
N GLN A 36 -0.88 7.82 3.27
CA GLN A 36 -0.37 8.66 4.34
C GLN A 36 -0.31 7.87 5.66
N ILE A 37 0.91 7.54 6.09
CA ILE A 37 1.19 6.84 7.35
C ILE A 37 0.55 7.56 8.55
N GLY A 38 0.53 8.90 8.54
CA GLY A 38 0.01 9.73 9.64
C GLY A 38 -1.49 9.64 9.89
N HIS A 39 -2.32 9.53 8.84
CA HIS A 39 -3.79 9.46 8.96
C HIS A 39 -4.31 8.02 8.98
N ASN A 40 -3.45 7.02 8.77
CA ASN A 40 -3.84 5.63 8.68
C ASN A 40 -3.96 4.97 10.08
N LYS A 41 -5.19 4.77 10.54
CA LYS A 41 -5.49 4.09 11.82
C LYS A 41 -4.91 2.67 11.89
N ALA A 42 -4.78 1.96 10.77
CA ALA A 42 -4.21 0.61 10.75
C ALA A 42 -2.69 0.61 10.97
N MET A 43 -1.98 1.59 10.39
CA MET A 43 -0.53 1.81 10.64
C MET A 43 -0.28 2.25 12.09
N LYS A 44 -1.16 3.10 12.64
CA LYS A 44 -1.09 3.54 14.05
C LYS A 44 -1.24 2.37 15.03
N LYS A 45 -2.14 1.42 14.75
CA LYS A 45 -2.28 0.18 15.57
C LYS A 45 -1.01 -0.68 15.54
N LYS A 46 -0.29 -0.70 14.41
CA LYS A 46 0.98 -1.41 14.26
C LYS A 46 2.20 -0.64 14.82
N LYS A 47 2.00 0.54 15.41
CA LYS A 47 3.06 1.42 15.95
C LYS A 47 4.15 1.77 14.93
N ILE A 48 3.82 1.85 13.64
CA ILE A 48 4.77 2.27 12.60
C ILE A 48 4.73 3.80 12.55
N PRO A 49 5.82 4.51 12.96
CA PRO A 49 5.86 5.97 12.91
C PRO A 49 5.95 6.46 11.46
N CYS A 50 5.47 7.69 11.21
CA CYS A 50 5.78 8.40 9.96
C CYS A 50 7.30 8.54 9.82
N PRO A 51 7.88 8.43 8.60
CA PRO A 51 9.33 8.61 8.40
C PRO A 51 9.87 9.88 9.06
N GLN A 52 9.19 11.02 8.89
CA GLN A 52 9.56 12.28 9.52
C GLN A 52 9.51 12.24 11.06
N THR A 53 8.58 11.46 11.63
CA THR A 53 8.49 11.26 13.08
C THR A 53 9.64 10.38 13.55
N GLN A 54 9.97 9.32 12.81
CA GLN A 54 11.11 8.45 13.09
C GLN A 54 12.42 9.23 13.05
N ASP A 55 12.63 10.08 12.04
CA ASP A 55 13.80 10.95 11.95
C ASP A 55 13.93 11.87 13.16
N LYS A 56 12.82 12.50 13.59
CA LYS A 56 12.80 13.35 14.80
C LYS A 56 13.11 12.56 16.08
N ILE A 57 12.60 11.33 16.20
CA ILE A 57 12.89 10.45 17.34
C ILE A 57 14.38 10.09 17.33
N THR A 58 14.92 9.68 16.19
CA THR A 58 16.34 9.34 16.02
C THR A 58 17.24 10.54 16.31
N GLN A 59 16.86 11.76 15.90
CA GLN A 59 17.62 12.97 16.22
C GLN A 59 17.58 13.32 17.71
N LYS A 60 16.42 13.21 18.37
CA LYS A 60 16.30 13.40 19.81
C LYS A 60 17.09 12.33 20.58
N ASN A 61 17.07 11.10 20.08
CA ASN A 61 17.75 9.97 20.68
C ASN A 61 19.28 10.07 20.46
N LYS A 62 19.76 10.55 19.31
CA LYS A 62 21.17 10.90 19.11
C LYS A 62 21.64 11.88 20.19
N LYS A 63 20.88 12.94 20.47
CA LYS A 63 21.22 13.89 21.55
C LYS A 63 21.24 13.27 22.94
N SER A 64 20.45 12.22 23.19
CA SER A 64 20.48 11.49 24.47
C SER A 64 21.58 10.43 24.55
N TRP A 65 22.07 9.90 23.42
CA TRP A 65 23.21 8.98 23.34
C TRP A 65 24.55 9.68 23.09
N GLN A 66 24.53 10.96 22.73
CA GLN A 66 25.68 11.86 22.77
C GLN A 66 25.91 12.28 24.23
N SER A 67 26.19 11.28 25.06
CA SER A 67 26.91 11.49 26.31
C SER A 67 28.34 11.89 25.93
N PRO A 68 28.90 12.96 26.51
CA PRO A 68 30.25 13.39 26.21
C PRO A 68 31.23 12.28 26.59
N ILE A 69 32.09 11.93 25.64
CA ILE A 69 33.48 11.59 25.95
C ILE A 69 34.28 12.83 25.53
#